data_AF-A0AAW9S897-F1
#
_entry.id   AF-A0AAW9S897-F1
#
_cell.length_a   1.000
_cell.length_b   1.000
_cell.length_c   1.000
_cell.angle_alpha   90.00
_cell.angle_beta   90.00
_cell.angle_gamma   90.00
#
_symmetry.space_group_name_H-M   'P 1'
#
loop_
_entity.id
_entity.type
_entity.pdbx_description
1 polymer ?
#
loop_
_entity_poly.entity_id
_entity_poly.type
_entity_poly.pdbx_seq_one_letter_code
_entity_poly.pdbx_strand_id
1 'polypeptide(L)'
;MRESDLLSFKNLIEGKTGITWKRYWKQNAERLKEELTRLEFQKLKFKKLKRAAELLDENKMAYEWTDKANYHQAIALLADEVCDEYGYPLLEMQRSLYNGAVGNLMDHDIESGLTALQKYLDRFKQTLDDGASLPEYELLELQGYEMDAEMLMDQMYMEVGKQMLKMLVEKFEGIDDLIQPVVDQAKAKLQRHG
;
A
#
# COMPACT_ATOMS: atom_id res chain seq x y z
N MET A 1 -14.08 23.24 -8.62
CA MET A 1 -13.56 22.38 -7.53
C MET A 1 -14.06 22.93 -6.22
N ARG A 2 -14.59 22.05 -5.36
CA ARG A 2 -15.14 22.44 -4.06
C ARG A 2 -14.09 22.27 -2.97
N GLU A 3 -14.23 23.00 -1.87
CA GLU A 3 -13.40 22.77 -0.67
C GLU A 3 -13.52 21.33 -0.14
N SER A 4 -14.69 20.72 -0.26
CA SER A 4 -14.92 19.31 0.09
C SER A 4 -14.05 18.34 -0.71
N ASP A 5 -13.68 18.68 -1.96
CA ASP A 5 -12.79 17.88 -2.79
C ASP A 5 -11.37 17.94 -2.28
N LEU A 6 -10.90 19.14 -1.95
CA LEU A 6 -9.57 19.34 -1.38
C LEU A 6 -9.43 18.65 -0.01
N LEU A 7 -10.45 18.72 0.85
CA LEU A 7 -10.45 17.97 2.10
C LEU A 7 -10.41 16.45 1.88
N SER A 8 -11.11 15.95 0.86
CA SER A 8 -11.06 14.53 0.48
C SER A 8 -9.67 14.13 -0.02
N PHE A 9 -9.02 14.97 -0.82
CA PHE A 9 -7.65 14.75 -1.28
C PHE A 9 -6.66 14.70 -0.13
N LYS A 10 -6.75 15.66 0.80
CA LYS A 10 -5.93 15.68 2.01
C LYS A 10 -6.11 14.38 2.80
N ASN A 11 -7.35 13.95 3.04
CA ASN A 11 -7.62 12.71 3.78
C ASN A 11 -7.10 11.46 3.07
N LEU A 12 -7.17 11.41 1.73
CA LEU A 12 -6.61 10.31 0.92
C LEU A 12 -5.08 10.25 1.01
N ILE A 13 -4.40 11.39 0.95
CA ILE A 13 -2.93 11.51 1.02
C ILE A 13 -2.43 11.24 2.44
N GLU A 14 -3.14 11.71 3.46
CA GLU A 14 -2.77 11.47 4.86
C GLU A 14 -3.21 10.09 5.36
N GLY A 15 -3.84 9.27 4.52
CA GLY A 15 -4.27 7.92 4.88
C GLY A 15 -5.38 7.87 5.93
N LYS A 16 -6.14 8.96 6.08
CA LYS A 16 -7.20 9.14 7.10
C LYS A 16 -8.59 8.66 6.66
N THR A 17 -8.66 7.96 5.54
CA THR A 17 -9.91 7.49 4.94
C THR A 17 -9.84 6.00 4.65
N GLY A 18 -10.99 5.33 4.77
CA GLY A 18 -11.14 3.90 4.44
C GLY A 18 -11.42 3.63 2.96
N ILE A 19 -11.37 4.65 2.09
CA ILE A 19 -11.56 4.49 0.64
C ILE A 19 -10.30 4.88 -0.13
N THR A 20 -10.11 4.30 -1.31
CA THR A 20 -8.99 4.65 -2.21
C THR A 20 -9.36 5.77 -3.19
N TRP A 21 -8.35 6.26 -3.94
CA TRP A 21 -8.57 7.18 -5.05
C TRP A 21 -9.55 6.65 -6.10
N LYS A 22 -9.51 5.35 -6.41
CA LYS A 22 -10.42 4.73 -7.38
C LYS A 22 -11.87 4.92 -6.97
N ARG A 23 -12.19 4.66 -5.71
CA ARG A 23 -13.54 4.86 -5.18
C ARG A 23 -13.95 6.33 -5.19
N TYR A 24 -13.07 7.22 -4.71
CA TYR A 24 -13.32 8.67 -4.79
C TYR A 24 -13.59 9.11 -6.24
N TRP A 25 -12.74 8.70 -7.17
CA TRP A 25 -12.84 9.06 -8.58
C TRP A 25 -14.15 8.56 -9.21
N LYS A 26 -14.51 7.29 -8.98
CA LYS A 26 -15.76 6.69 -9.48
C LYS A 26 -17.00 7.47 -9.05
N GLN A 27 -17.00 8.01 -7.83
CA GLN A 27 -18.13 8.77 -7.28
C GLN A 27 -18.18 10.23 -7.77
N ASN A 28 -17.04 10.81 -8.16
CA ASN A 28 -16.91 12.25 -8.36
C ASN A 28 -16.51 12.66 -9.78
N ALA A 29 -16.09 11.74 -10.64
CA ALA A 29 -15.49 12.07 -11.95
C ALA A 29 -16.42 12.88 -12.86
N GLU A 30 -17.70 12.50 -12.99
CA GLU A 30 -18.63 13.23 -13.87
C GLU A 30 -18.85 14.66 -13.39
N ARG A 31 -19.03 14.86 -12.07
CA ARG A 31 -19.12 16.20 -11.49
C ARG A 31 -17.82 16.99 -11.68
N LEU A 32 -16.66 16.38 -11.42
CA LEU A 32 -15.36 17.03 -11.61
C LEU A 32 -15.12 17.42 -13.07
N LYS A 33 -15.65 16.65 -14.01
CA LYS A 33 -15.58 16.94 -15.45
C LYS A 33 -16.39 18.18 -15.85
N GLU A 34 -17.52 18.43 -15.17
CA GLU A 34 -18.32 19.63 -15.36
C GLU A 34 -17.70 20.86 -14.68
N GLU A 35 -17.07 20.68 -13.52
CA GLU A 35 -16.51 21.78 -12.72
C GLU A 35 -15.09 22.23 -13.13
N LEU A 36 -14.33 21.37 -13.80
CA LEU A 36 -12.93 21.64 -14.15
C LEU A 36 -12.78 21.93 -15.64
N THR A 37 -11.73 22.69 -15.99
CA THR A 37 -11.31 22.77 -17.39
C THR A 37 -10.87 21.39 -17.87
N ARG A 38 -10.96 21.15 -19.19
CA ARG A 38 -10.54 19.88 -19.79
C ARG A 38 -9.09 19.50 -19.40
N LEU A 39 -8.18 20.47 -19.35
CA LEU A 39 -6.79 20.22 -18.98
C LEU A 39 -6.67 19.78 -17.52
N GLU A 40 -7.34 20.49 -16.60
CA GLU A 40 -7.29 20.18 -15.17
C GLU A 40 -7.94 18.84 -14.84
N PHE A 41 -9.06 18.53 -15.50
CA PHE A 41 -9.69 17.22 -15.39
C PHE A 41 -8.75 16.08 -15.83
N GLN A 42 -8.06 16.24 -16.96
CA GLN A 42 -7.14 15.21 -17.46
C GLN A 42 -5.89 15.06 -16.58
N LYS A 43 -5.32 16.17 -16.09
CA LYS A 43 -4.22 16.10 -15.12
C LYS A 43 -4.66 15.30 -13.89
N LEU A 44 -5.83 15.61 -13.33
CA LEU A 44 -6.34 14.94 -12.14
C LEU A 44 -6.59 13.44 -12.39
N LYS A 45 -7.21 13.10 -13.52
CA LYS A 45 -7.48 11.71 -13.93
C LYS A 45 -6.21 10.88 -14.04
N PHE A 46 -5.18 11.40 -14.70
CA PHE A 46 -3.99 10.62 -15.02
C PHE A 46 -2.94 10.65 -13.92
N LYS A 47 -2.69 11.82 -13.31
CA LYS A 47 -1.71 11.97 -12.23
C LYS A 47 -2.25 11.61 -10.83
N LYS A 48 -3.58 11.53 -10.64
CA LYS A 48 -4.22 10.99 -9.43
C LYS A 48 -3.79 11.72 -8.15
N LEU A 49 -3.36 11.03 -7.10
CA LEU A 49 -2.95 11.63 -5.81
C LEU A 49 -1.85 12.67 -6.01
N LYS A 50 -0.91 12.46 -6.94
CA LYS A 50 0.14 13.44 -7.24
C LYS A 50 -0.44 14.79 -7.69
N ARG A 51 -1.47 14.79 -8.55
CA ARG A 51 -2.15 16.05 -8.92
C ARG A 51 -3.03 16.58 -7.78
N ALA A 52 -3.64 15.71 -7.00
CA ALA A 52 -4.37 16.13 -5.80
C ALA A 52 -3.46 16.87 -4.81
N ALA A 53 -2.22 16.42 -4.61
CA ALA A 53 -1.20 17.13 -3.83
C ALA A 53 -0.86 18.50 -4.43
N GLU A 54 -0.56 18.56 -5.74
CA GLU A 54 -0.31 19.84 -6.42
C GLU A 54 -1.49 20.83 -6.22
N LEU A 55 -2.74 20.34 -6.22
CA LEU A 55 -3.92 21.16 -5.98
C LEU A 55 -4.03 21.63 -4.52
N LEU A 56 -3.61 20.83 -3.54
CA LEU A 56 -3.54 21.26 -2.14
C LEU A 56 -2.52 22.39 -1.95
N ASP A 57 -1.35 22.27 -2.59
CA ASP A 57 -0.30 23.30 -2.59
C ASP A 57 -0.80 24.60 -3.22
N GLU A 58 -1.44 24.52 -4.39
CA GLU A 58 -2.04 25.67 -5.10
C GLU A 58 -3.07 26.40 -4.22
N ASN A 59 -3.78 25.67 -3.35
CA ASN A 59 -4.78 26.21 -2.43
C ASN A 59 -4.22 26.50 -1.02
N LYS A 60 -2.91 26.39 -0.80
CA LYS A 60 -2.23 26.63 0.48
C LYS A 60 -2.80 25.79 1.63
N MET A 61 -3.28 24.59 1.33
CA MET A 61 -3.76 23.64 2.33
C MET A 61 -2.60 22.76 2.77
N ALA A 62 -2.18 22.91 4.03
CA ALA A 62 -1.13 22.06 4.60
C ALA A 62 -1.56 20.59 4.57
N TYR A 63 -0.66 19.70 4.19
CA TYR A 63 -0.84 18.25 4.22
C TYR A 63 0.49 17.55 4.47
N GLU A 64 0.43 16.29 4.88
CA GLU A 64 1.59 15.42 5.01
C GLU A 64 1.50 14.30 3.97
N TRP A 65 2.51 14.18 3.10
CA TRP A 65 2.60 13.04 2.18
C TRP A 65 3.12 11.83 2.94
N THR A 66 2.22 10.90 3.27
CA THR A 66 2.55 9.70 4.05
C THR A 66 3.01 8.55 3.14
N ASP A 67 3.62 7.52 3.70
CA ASP A 67 3.90 6.27 2.97
C ASP A 67 2.62 5.63 2.42
N LYS A 68 1.51 5.77 3.15
CA LYS A 68 0.18 5.35 2.71
C LYS A 68 -0.29 6.10 1.45
N ALA A 69 0.16 7.33 1.21
CA ALA A 69 -0.10 8.04 -0.04
C ALA A 69 0.61 7.40 -1.24
N ASN A 70 1.86 6.96 -1.07
CA ASN A 70 2.61 6.25 -2.11
C ASN A 70 1.90 4.96 -2.49
N TYR A 71 1.43 4.23 -1.47
CA TYR A 71 0.63 3.03 -1.63
C TYR A 71 -0.71 3.29 -2.36
N HIS A 72 -1.52 4.24 -1.90
CA HIS A 72 -2.78 4.60 -2.56
C HIS A 72 -2.55 5.08 -4.00
N GLN A 73 -1.43 5.75 -4.28
CA GLN A 73 -1.03 6.14 -5.63
C GLN A 73 -0.71 4.92 -6.50
N ALA A 74 -0.10 3.86 -5.96
CA ALA A 74 0.16 2.61 -6.67
C ALA A 74 -1.14 1.85 -6.98
N ILE A 75 -2.03 1.66 -5.99
CA ILE A 75 -3.34 1.01 -6.21
C ILE A 75 -4.15 1.73 -7.27
N ALA A 76 -4.09 3.06 -7.27
CA ALA A 76 -4.85 3.85 -8.22
C ALA A 76 -4.43 3.61 -9.69
N LEU A 77 -3.28 2.98 -9.94
CA LEU A 77 -2.81 2.55 -11.27
C LEU A 77 -3.32 1.17 -11.70
N LEU A 78 -3.86 0.36 -10.79
CA LEU A 78 -4.40 -0.95 -11.14
C LEU A 78 -5.59 -0.83 -12.10
N ALA A 79 -5.95 -1.91 -12.78
CA ALA A 79 -7.18 -1.98 -13.56
C ALA A 79 -8.40 -1.92 -12.62
N ASP A 80 -9.58 -1.51 -13.11
CA ASP A 80 -10.76 -1.42 -12.25
C ASP A 80 -11.34 -2.81 -11.95
N GLU A 81 -11.15 -3.77 -12.85
CA GLU A 81 -11.64 -5.15 -12.76
C GLU A 81 -10.90 -5.97 -11.69
N VAL A 82 -9.73 -5.50 -11.24
CA VAL A 82 -8.93 -6.15 -10.20
C VAL A 82 -9.11 -5.49 -8.83
N CYS A 83 -10.08 -4.58 -8.69
CA CYS A 83 -10.35 -3.86 -7.46
C CYS A 83 -11.77 -4.10 -6.92
N ASP A 84 -11.92 -4.06 -5.60
CA ASP A 84 -13.18 -4.14 -4.89
C ASP A 84 -13.98 -2.81 -4.94
N GLU A 85 -15.11 -2.77 -4.23
CA GLU A 85 -15.97 -1.59 -4.22
C GLU A 85 -15.34 -0.36 -3.52
N TYR A 86 -14.35 -0.55 -2.64
CA TYR A 86 -13.57 0.50 -1.98
C TYR A 86 -12.33 0.90 -2.80
N GLY A 87 -12.07 0.16 -3.88
CA GLY A 87 -11.00 0.35 -4.84
C GLY A 87 -9.66 -0.24 -4.39
N TYR A 88 -9.66 -1.13 -3.40
CA TYR A 88 -8.51 -1.97 -3.05
C TYR A 88 -8.44 -3.19 -3.96
N PRO A 89 -7.28 -3.84 -4.13
CA PRO A 89 -7.19 -5.11 -4.86
C PRO A 89 -8.14 -6.18 -4.32
N LEU A 90 -8.66 -7.01 -5.21
CA LEU A 90 -9.56 -8.10 -4.84
C LEU A 90 -8.87 -9.10 -3.90
N LEU A 91 -9.56 -9.49 -2.83
CA LEU A 91 -9.06 -10.45 -1.85
C LEU A 91 -8.69 -11.79 -2.50
N GLU A 92 -9.44 -12.25 -3.50
CA GLU A 92 -9.13 -13.50 -4.21
C GLU A 92 -7.74 -13.49 -4.87
N MET A 93 -7.29 -12.32 -5.35
CA MET A 93 -5.94 -12.16 -5.91
C MET A 93 -4.90 -12.17 -4.79
N GLN A 94 -5.17 -11.45 -3.70
CA GLN A 94 -4.27 -11.35 -2.56
C GLN A 94 -4.05 -12.70 -1.86
N ARG A 95 -5.07 -13.57 -1.82
CA ARG A 95 -4.97 -14.91 -1.23
C ARG A 95 -3.88 -15.77 -1.87
N SER A 96 -3.53 -15.52 -3.13
CA SER A 96 -2.48 -16.24 -3.84
C SER A 96 -1.06 -15.72 -3.56
N LEU A 97 -0.93 -14.55 -2.92
CA LEU A 97 0.37 -13.93 -2.65
C LEU A 97 1.24 -14.80 -1.77
N TYR A 98 2.56 -14.69 -1.99
CA TYR A 98 3.59 -15.33 -1.18
C TYR A 98 3.42 -16.85 -1.10
N ASN A 99 3.15 -17.48 -2.25
CA ASN A 99 2.86 -18.90 -2.39
C ASN A 99 1.60 -19.35 -1.62
N GLY A 100 0.55 -18.52 -1.63
CA GLY A 100 -0.71 -18.82 -0.94
C GLY A 100 -0.68 -18.57 0.56
N ALA A 101 0.39 -18.00 1.10
CA ALA A 101 0.54 -17.78 2.53
C ALA A 101 -0.58 -16.87 3.09
N VAL A 102 -0.93 -15.82 2.37
CA VAL A 102 -2.02 -14.91 2.75
C VAL A 102 -3.35 -15.66 2.84
N GLY A 103 -3.66 -16.51 1.86
CA GLY A 103 -4.85 -17.35 1.87
C GLY A 103 -4.91 -18.27 3.09
N ASN A 104 -3.82 -18.98 3.38
CA ASN A 104 -3.72 -19.87 4.55
C ASN A 104 -3.95 -19.10 5.87
N LEU A 105 -3.33 -17.92 6.02
CA LEU A 105 -3.51 -17.09 7.20
C LEU A 105 -4.94 -16.56 7.36
N MET A 106 -5.58 -16.16 6.25
CA MET A 106 -6.98 -15.75 6.24
C MET A 106 -7.93 -16.89 6.63
N ASP A 107 -7.58 -18.12 6.27
CA ASP A 107 -8.35 -19.33 6.58
C ASP A 107 -8.03 -19.89 7.98
N HIS A 108 -7.24 -19.16 8.78
CA HIS A 108 -6.76 -19.55 10.11
C HIS A 108 -5.87 -20.80 10.13
N ASP A 109 -5.33 -21.23 8.99
CA ASP A 109 -4.24 -22.21 8.91
C ASP A 109 -2.90 -21.49 9.12
N ILE A 110 -2.66 -21.14 10.40
CA ILE A 110 -1.51 -20.34 10.82
C ILE A 110 -0.20 -21.06 10.50
N GLU A 111 -0.12 -22.37 10.70
CA GLU A 111 1.10 -23.14 10.48
C GLU A 111 1.50 -23.14 9.00
N SER A 112 0.57 -23.46 8.10
CA SER A 112 0.83 -23.44 6.66
C SER A 112 1.12 -22.03 6.14
N GLY A 113 0.42 -21.03 6.68
CA GLY A 113 0.64 -19.63 6.32
C GLY A 113 2.02 -19.13 6.70
N LEU A 114 2.42 -19.28 7.97
CA LEU A 114 3.74 -18.86 8.44
C LEU A 114 4.87 -19.65 7.75
N THR A 115 4.68 -20.95 7.49
CA THR A 115 5.66 -21.77 6.75
C THR A 115 5.87 -21.24 5.31
N ALA A 116 4.78 -20.86 4.63
CA ALA A 116 4.86 -20.32 3.28
C ALA A 116 5.51 -18.92 3.25
N LEU A 117 5.20 -18.05 4.23
CA LEU A 117 5.87 -16.75 4.40
C LEU A 117 7.37 -16.93 4.69
N GLN A 118 7.73 -17.84 5.58
CA GLN A 118 9.12 -18.12 5.94
C GLN A 118 9.90 -18.52 4.69
N LYS A 119 9.39 -19.48 3.92
CA LYS A 119 10.01 -19.94 2.68
C LYS A 119 10.15 -18.82 1.65
N TYR A 120 9.14 -17.95 1.54
CA TYR A 120 9.20 -16.79 0.65
C TYR A 120 10.34 -15.85 1.07
N LEU A 121 10.46 -15.54 2.36
CA LEU A 121 11.47 -14.62 2.86
C LEU A 121 12.88 -15.23 2.98
N ASP A 122 13.00 -16.57 3.05
CA ASP A 122 14.28 -17.30 3.05
C ASP A 122 15.13 -17.04 1.81
N ARG A 123 14.50 -16.83 0.64
CA ARG A 123 15.23 -16.57 -0.59
C ARG A 123 16.08 -15.30 -0.53
N PHE A 124 15.56 -14.23 0.08
CA PHE A 124 16.29 -12.98 0.22
C PHE A 124 17.36 -13.08 1.31
N LYS A 125 17.02 -13.73 2.42
CA LYS A 125 17.96 -13.93 3.52
C LYS A 125 19.17 -14.75 3.07
N GLN A 126 18.98 -15.77 2.24
CA GLN A 126 20.08 -16.57 1.71
C GLN A 126 21.07 -15.71 0.89
N THR A 127 20.56 -14.84 0.01
CA THR A 127 21.41 -13.91 -0.75
C THR A 127 22.26 -13.02 0.17
N LEU A 128 21.67 -12.51 1.25
CA LEU A 128 22.36 -11.67 2.22
C LEU A 128 23.37 -12.44 3.07
N ASP A 129 23.01 -13.65 3.52
CA ASP A 129 23.88 -14.52 4.32
C ASP A 129 25.12 -14.95 3.52
N ASP A 130 25.02 -15.02 2.18
CA ASP A 130 26.15 -15.25 1.27
C ASP A 130 27.02 -13.99 1.05
N GLY A 131 26.70 -12.87 1.71
CA GLY A 131 27.41 -11.60 1.63
C GLY A 131 27.12 -10.80 0.35
N ALA A 132 26.08 -11.17 -0.40
CA ALA A 132 25.65 -10.44 -1.59
C ALA A 132 24.56 -9.41 -1.24
N SER A 133 24.57 -8.28 -1.93
CA SER A 133 23.47 -7.31 -1.86
C SER A 133 22.27 -7.81 -2.65
N LEU A 134 21.06 -7.56 -2.16
CA LEU A 134 19.85 -7.82 -2.94
C LEU A 134 19.83 -6.95 -4.20
N PRO A 135 19.51 -7.52 -5.37
CA PRO A 135 19.25 -6.73 -6.57
C PRO A 135 18.02 -5.85 -6.37
N GLU A 136 17.95 -4.74 -7.12
CA GLU A 136 16.89 -3.73 -6.97
C GLU A 136 15.48 -4.31 -7.01
N TYR A 137 15.23 -5.30 -7.88
CA TYR A 137 13.91 -5.92 -7.99
C TYR A 137 13.51 -6.70 -6.72
N GLU A 138 14.46 -7.30 -5.99
CA GLU A 138 14.19 -8.01 -4.73
C GLU A 138 13.94 -7.05 -3.57
N LEU A 139 14.63 -5.90 -3.57
CA LEU A 139 14.33 -4.81 -2.65
C LEU A 139 12.91 -4.27 -2.86
N LEU A 140 12.50 -4.09 -4.13
CA LEU A 140 11.14 -3.68 -4.47
C LEU A 140 10.10 -4.73 -4.07
N GLU A 141 10.43 -6.02 -4.14
CA GLU A 141 9.54 -7.08 -3.65
C GLU A 141 9.39 -7.06 -2.13
N LEU A 142 10.44 -6.80 -1.35
CA LEU A 142 10.35 -6.63 0.11
C LEU A 142 9.52 -5.39 0.48
N GLN A 143 9.66 -4.30 -0.28
CA GLN A 143 8.78 -3.13 -0.14
C GLN A 143 7.32 -3.48 -0.47
N GLY A 144 7.10 -4.25 -1.55
CA GLY A 144 5.77 -4.75 -1.91
C GLY A 144 5.15 -5.62 -0.82
N TYR A 145 5.94 -6.49 -0.19
CA TYR A 145 5.54 -7.32 0.95
C TYR A 145 5.03 -6.49 2.12
N GLU A 146 5.80 -5.46 2.49
CA GLU A 146 5.47 -4.52 3.56
C GLU A 146 4.19 -3.73 3.25
N MET A 147 4.03 -3.30 1.99
CA MET A 147 2.84 -2.60 1.51
C MET A 147 1.59 -3.49 1.48
N ASP A 148 1.73 -4.74 1.04
CA ASP A 148 0.63 -5.71 1.03
C ASP A 148 0.14 -6.03 2.44
N ALA A 149 1.04 -6.06 3.42
CA ALA A 149 0.64 -6.22 4.82
C ALA A 149 -0.21 -5.05 5.33
N GLU A 150 0.16 -3.79 5.01
CA GLU A 150 -0.65 -2.60 5.34
C GLU A 150 -2.03 -2.65 4.68
N MET A 151 -2.07 -3.04 3.42
CA MET A 151 -3.31 -3.22 2.66
C MET A 151 -4.27 -4.22 3.30
N LEU A 152 -3.75 -5.37 3.73
CA LEU A 152 -4.54 -6.39 4.41
C LEU A 152 -5.11 -5.85 5.72
N MET A 153 -4.34 -5.06 6.47
CA MET A 153 -4.84 -4.40 7.69
C MET A 153 -5.99 -3.41 7.37
N ASP A 154 -5.87 -2.63 6.29
CA ASP A 154 -6.91 -1.70 5.83
C ASP A 154 -8.18 -2.43 5.34
N GLN A 155 -8.04 -3.64 4.80
CA GLN A 155 -9.15 -4.50 4.34
C GLN A 155 -9.70 -5.42 5.44
N MET A 156 -9.54 -5.04 6.72
CA MET A 156 -10.04 -5.77 7.90
C MET A 156 -9.35 -7.10 8.24
N TYR A 157 -8.22 -7.41 7.58
CA TYR A 157 -7.37 -8.56 7.89
C TYR A 157 -6.17 -8.17 8.74
N MET A 158 -6.46 -7.48 9.85
CA MET A 158 -5.47 -6.90 10.77
C MET A 158 -4.41 -7.90 11.22
N GLU A 159 -4.82 -9.08 11.69
CA GLU A 159 -3.90 -10.07 12.24
C GLU A 159 -3.01 -10.72 11.17
N VAL A 160 -3.50 -10.85 9.93
CA VAL A 160 -2.69 -11.35 8.81
C VAL A 160 -1.57 -10.37 8.49
N GLY A 161 -1.92 -9.09 8.32
CA GLY A 161 -0.93 -8.04 8.06
C GLY A 161 0.09 -7.91 9.20
N LYS A 162 -0.35 -7.96 10.46
CA LYS A 162 0.56 -7.96 11.62
C LYS A 162 1.53 -9.14 11.60
N GLN A 163 1.07 -10.34 11.27
CA GLN A 163 1.95 -11.52 11.19
C GLN A 163 3.00 -11.36 10.10
N MET A 164 2.60 -10.86 8.93
CA MET A 164 3.54 -10.56 7.85
C MET A 164 4.62 -9.56 8.29
N LEU A 165 4.21 -8.42 8.85
CA LEU A 165 5.16 -7.40 9.32
C LEU A 165 6.10 -7.93 10.42
N LYS A 166 5.58 -8.73 11.37
CA LYS A 166 6.41 -9.37 12.41
C LYS A 166 7.49 -10.26 11.80
N MET A 167 7.12 -11.12 10.84
CA MET A 167 8.09 -12.00 10.18
C MET A 167 9.15 -11.21 9.41
N LEU A 168 8.76 -10.12 8.75
CA LEU A 168 9.72 -9.23 8.07
C LEU A 168 10.73 -8.64 9.07
N VAL A 169 10.25 -8.13 10.21
CA VAL A 169 11.11 -7.55 11.24
C VAL A 169 12.03 -8.59 11.87
N GLU A 170 11.47 -9.70 12.35
CA GLU A 170 12.21 -10.79 12.99
C GLU A 170 13.31 -11.35 12.09
N LYS A 171 13.08 -11.35 10.78
CA LYS A 171 14.00 -11.95 9.82
C LYS A 171 15.10 -11.03 9.33
N PHE A 172 14.87 -9.72 9.25
CA PHE A 172 15.80 -8.79 8.57
C PHE A 172 16.31 -7.66 9.46
N GLU A 173 15.86 -7.54 10.70
CA GLU A 173 16.37 -6.52 11.62
C GLU A 173 17.89 -6.60 11.80
N GLY A 174 18.57 -5.50 11.49
CA GLY A 174 20.01 -5.37 11.65
C GLY A 174 20.85 -6.23 10.70
N ILE A 175 20.26 -6.79 9.64
CA ILE A 175 20.98 -7.63 8.68
C ILE A 175 21.70 -6.79 7.61
N ASP A 176 21.01 -5.82 7.00
CA ASP A 176 21.53 -5.06 5.87
C ASP A 176 20.95 -3.63 5.87
N ASP A 177 21.83 -2.63 5.71
CA ASP A 177 21.47 -1.21 5.76
C ASP A 177 20.52 -0.79 4.63
N LEU A 178 20.53 -1.48 3.47
CA LEU A 178 19.64 -1.19 2.35
C LEU A 178 18.22 -1.72 2.59
N ILE A 179 18.06 -2.75 3.44
CA ILE A 179 16.76 -3.33 3.79
C ILE A 179 16.18 -2.67 5.05
N GLN A 180 17.04 -2.10 5.89
CA GLN A 180 16.64 -1.48 7.15
C GLN A 180 15.49 -0.46 7.02
N PRO A 181 15.41 0.39 5.96
CA PRO A 181 14.26 1.28 5.78
C PRO A 181 12.91 0.55 5.71
N VAL A 182 12.85 -0.62 5.05
CA VAL A 182 11.63 -1.45 4.95
C VAL A 182 11.29 -2.07 6.30
N VAL A 183 12.30 -2.52 7.05
CA VAL A 183 12.13 -3.04 8.41
C VAL A 183 11.63 -1.97 9.37
N ASP A 184 12.17 -0.75 9.28
CA ASP A 184 11.77 0.38 10.12
C ASP A 184 10.32 0.81 9.82
N GLN A 185 9.91 0.77 8.55
CA GLN A 185 8.51 0.99 8.16
C GLN A 185 7.59 -0.08 8.76
N ALA A 186 7.98 -1.36 8.66
CA ALA A 186 7.22 -2.46 9.26
C ALA A 186 7.07 -2.30 10.78
N LYS A 187 8.14 -1.91 11.49
CA LYS A 187 8.11 -1.60 12.93
C LYS A 187 7.18 -0.43 13.23
N ALA A 188 7.27 0.66 12.48
CA ALA A 188 6.42 1.83 12.67
C ALA A 188 4.94 1.49 12.45
N LYS A 189 4.61 0.61 11.49
CA LYS A 189 3.24 0.12 11.29
C LYS A 189 2.79 -0.79 12.44
N LEU A 190 3.63 -1.72 12.88
CA LEU A 190 3.33 -2.56 14.04
C LEU A 190 3.07 -1.74 15.32
N GLN A 191 3.82 -0.65 15.54
CA GLN A 191 3.59 0.26 16.68
C GLN A 191 2.28 1.03 16.56
N ARG A 192 1.91 1.47 15.34
CA ARG A 192 0.63 2.17 15.09
C ARG A 192 -0.59 1.28 15.33
N HIS A 193 -0.44 -0.03 15.14
CA HIS A 193 -1.53 -1.01 15.21
C HIS A 193 -1.43 -1.97 16.42
N GLY A 194 -0.44 -1.76 17.30
CA GLY A 194 -0.13 -2.59 18.46
C GLY A 194 -1.08 -2.44 19.64
#